data_AF-A0A1J5LIP0-F1
#
_entry.id   AF-A0A1J5LIP0-F1
#
_cell.length_a   1.000
_cell.length_b   1.000
_cell.length_c   1.000
_cell.angle_alpha   90.00
_cell.angle_beta   90.00
_cell.angle_gamma   90.00
#
_symmetry.space_group_name_H-M   'P 1'
#
loop_
_entity.id
_entity.type
_entity.pdbx_description
1 polymer ?
#
loop_
_entity_poly.entity_id
_entity_poly.type
_entity_poly.pdbx_seq_one_letter_code
_entity_poly.pdbx_strand_id
1 'polypeptide(L)'
;MLGYEPYEFEESRDGLYSCIADHDKISYHRSKHDHLSVTADDNQLLDEYRMTAKSGDTIWIFVKGKVVERDETGLPIRIVGTHTNITSEKRKTQELLEAVLKTEDTKRSRISKEIHDGLQQTLTIASLNFQSFRKELFNFKGKAQEKFETGWKYLQSSITESRVVAHTLMPKAIVDFGIIPAFDNLIVEMDKASETTKYNFYHNFDV
;
A
#
# COMPACT_ATOMS: atom_id res chain seq x y z
N MET A 1 9.21 0.37 -30.08
CA MET A 1 9.11 0.51 -28.61
C MET A 1 8.33 1.76 -28.20
N LEU A 2 8.66 2.94 -28.72
CA LEU A 2 7.98 4.21 -28.41
C LEU A 2 6.86 4.60 -29.40
N GLY A 3 6.66 3.81 -30.47
CA GLY A 3 5.61 4.06 -31.47
C GLY A 3 5.97 5.10 -32.53
N TYR A 4 7.21 5.59 -32.57
CA TYR A 4 7.74 6.43 -33.64
C TYR A 4 8.26 5.57 -34.80
N GLU A 5 8.06 6.04 -36.02
CA GLU A 5 8.77 5.53 -37.19
C GLU A 5 10.24 6.01 -37.19
N PRO A 6 11.19 5.30 -37.84
CA PRO A 6 12.61 5.66 -37.82
C PRO A 6 12.92 7.09 -38.29
N TYR A 7 12.09 7.66 -39.15
CA TYR A 7 12.24 9.02 -39.67
C TYR A 7 11.56 10.09 -38.80
N GLU A 8 10.72 9.69 -37.84
CA GLU A 8 10.02 10.60 -36.92
C GLU A 8 10.78 10.79 -35.60
N PHE A 9 11.81 9.99 -35.39
CA PHE A 9 12.61 9.98 -34.18
C PHE A 9 14.03 10.39 -34.49
N GLU A 10 14.53 11.41 -33.80
CA GLU A 10 15.95 11.71 -33.85
C GLU A 10 16.69 10.58 -33.12
N GLU A 11 17.40 9.73 -33.87
CA GLU A 11 18.25 8.65 -33.34
C GLU A 11 19.52 9.19 -32.67
N SER A 12 19.37 10.24 -31.86
CA SER A 12 20.40 10.85 -31.06
C SER A 12 20.10 10.68 -29.57
N ARG A 13 21.14 10.87 -28.77
CA ARG A 13 21.03 10.92 -27.31
C ARG A 13 20.01 11.98 -26.87
N ASP A 14 19.96 13.10 -27.58
CA ASP A 14 19.13 14.24 -27.21
C ASP A 14 17.67 14.00 -27.62
N GLY A 15 17.44 13.28 -28.73
CA GLY A 15 16.14 12.73 -29.11
C GLY A 15 15.56 11.78 -28.05
N LEU A 16 16.37 10.84 -27.55
CA LEU A 16 15.98 9.96 -26.43
C LEU A 16 15.69 10.74 -25.14
N TYR A 17 16.53 11.71 -24.80
CA TYR A 17 16.36 12.53 -23.59
C TYR A 17 15.07 13.37 -23.62
N SER A 18 14.67 13.85 -24.80
CA SER A 18 13.42 14.61 -24.97
C SER A 18 12.17 13.82 -24.60
N CYS A 19 12.23 12.49 -24.75
CA CYS A 19 11.13 11.58 -24.48
C CYS A 19 11.08 11.11 -23.02
N ILE A 20 12.06 11.42 -22.17
CA ILE A 20 12.04 11.07 -20.75
C ILE A 20 11.03 11.96 -20.02
N ALA A 21 10.27 11.40 -19.10
CA ALA A 21 9.32 12.16 -18.28
C ALA A 21 10.04 13.21 -17.42
N ASP A 22 9.46 14.42 -17.29
CA ASP A 22 10.13 15.56 -16.65
C ASP A 22 10.62 15.30 -15.22
N HIS A 23 9.87 14.54 -14.41
CA HIS A 23 10.28 14.19 -13.05
C HIS A 23 11.46 13.21 -13.00
N ASP A 24 11.69 12.43 -14.06
CA ASP A 24 12.77 11.43 -14.15
C ASP A 24 14.03 12.03 -14.80
N LYS A 25 13.94 13.21 -15.44
CA LYS A 25 15.08 13.92 -16.04
C LYS A 25 16.17 14.28 -15.03
N ILE A 26 15.78 14.67 -13.80
CA ILE A 26 16.73 14.99 -12.72
C ILE A 26 17.50 13.73 -12.30
N SER A 27 16.80 12.61 -12.12
CA SER A 27 17.39 11.32 -11.77
C SER A 27 18.30 10.79 -12.88
N TYR A 28 17.88 10.92 -14.14
CA TYR A 28 18.70 10.57 -15.31
C TYR A 28 19.99 11.40 -15.39
N HIS A 29 19.93 12.71 -15.12
CA HIS A 29 21.11 13.57 -15.08
C HIS A 29 22.06 13.24 -13.93
N ARG A 30 21.53 12.92 -12.74
CA ARG A 30 22.33 12.52 -11.58
C ARG A 30 22.99 11.15 -11.79
N SER A 31 22.23 10.17 -12.28
CA SER A 31 22.71 8.83 -12.63
C SER A 31 23.85 8.89 -13.65
N LYS A 32 23.75 9.74 -14.68
CA LYS A 32 24.84 9.96 -15.63
C LYS A 32 26.07 10.62 -15.02
N HIS A 33 25.89 11.64 -14.17
CA HIS A 33 27.06 12.24 -13.53
C HIS A 33 27.73 11.24 -12.60
N ASP A 34 26.98 10.52 -11.75
CA ASP A 34 27.60 9.63 -10.75
C ASP A 34 28.12 8.32 -11.37
N HIS A 35 27.38 7.64 -12.26
CA HIS A 35 27.80 6.35 -12.85
C HIS A 35 28.78 6.48 -14.02
N LEU A 36 28.80 7.62 -14.74
CA LEU A 36 29.77 7.83 -15.83
C LEU A 36 31.01 8.60 -15.36
N SER A 37 30.95 9.34 -14.25
CA SER A 37 32.11 10.10 -13.76
C SER A 37 32.95 9.39 -12.71
N VAL A 38 32.43 8.51 -11.83
CA VAL A 38 33.29 7.91 -10.78
C VAL A 38 32.83 6.49 -10.37
N THR A 39 33.73 5.52 -10.61
CA THR A 39 33.88 4.23 -9.89
C THR A 39 32.69 3.25 -9.86
N ALA A 40 32.67 2.30 -10.79
CA ALA A 40 32.31 0.92 -10.49
C ALA A 40 33.11 0.01 -11.45
N ASP A 41 33.73 -1.04 -10.92
CA ASP A 41 34.64 -1.97 -11.59
C ASP A 41 34.09 -2.64 -12.88
N ASP A 42 32.83 -2.40 -13.26
CA ASP A 42 32.12 -3.22 -14.25
C ASP A 42 31.82 -2.56 -15.60
N ASN A 43 32.15 -1.27 -15.82
CA ASN A 43 31.83 -0.54 -17.08
C ASN A 43 30.33 -0.58 -17.48
N GLN A 44 29.42 -0.92 -16.56
CA GLN A 44 27.99 -1.12 -16.83
C GLN A 44 27.16 0.12 -16.49
N LEU A 45 26.12 0.36 -17.30
CA LEU A 45 25.08 1.35 -17.08
C LEU A 45 23.76 0.58 -16.89
N LEU A 46 23.14 0.71 -15.72
CA LEU A 46 21.83 0.12 -15.42
C LEU A 46 20.93 1.22 -14.89
N ASP A 47 19.78 1.44 -15.51
CA ASP A 47 18.83 2.46 -15.05
C ASP A 47 17.39 2.12 -15.46
N GLU A 48 16.43 2.66 -14.72
CA GLU A 48 14.99 2.56 -15.01
C GLU A 48 14.36 3.94 -14.99
N TYR A 49 13.66 4.30 -16.06
CA TYR A 49 12.97 5.58 -16.14
C TYR A 49 11.74 5.51 -17.02
N ARG A 50 10.86 6.49 -16.86
CA ARG A 50 9.66 6.64 -17.67
C ARG A 50 9.94 7.47 -18.91
N MET A 51 9.39 7.01 -20.03
CA MET A 51 9.37 7.74 -21.28
C MET A 51 7.94 7.94 -21.77
N THR A 52 7.71 9.02 -22.50
CA THR A 52 6.43 9.29 -23.17
C THR A 52 6.48 8.74 -24.59
N ALA A 53 5.61 7.79 -24.91
CA ALA A 53 5.43 7.25 -26.25
C ALA A 53 4.75 8.27 -27.18
N LYS A 54 4.78 8.03 -28.50
CA LYS A 54 4.12 8.89 -29.50
C LYS A 54 2.61 9.07 -29.23
N SER A 55 1.96 8.04 -28.68
CA SER A 55 0.56 8.09 -28.28
C SER A 55 0.28 9.02 -27.09
N GLY A 56 1.30 9.46 -26.37
CA GLY A 56 1.20 10.15 -25.08
C GLY A 56 1.27 9.22 -23.87
N ASP A 57 1.31 7.90 -24.09
CA ASP A 57 1.35 6.93 -22.99
C ASP A 57 2.70 6.94 -22.28
N THR A 58 2.67 6.78 -20.95
CA THR A 58 3.88 6.56 -20.18
C THR A 58 4.33 5.12 -20.28
N ILE A 59 5.57 4.89 -20.73
CA ILE A 59 6.19 3.57 -20.74
C ILE A 59 7.41 3.54 -19.81
N TRP A 60 7.54 2.45 -19.05
CA TRP A 60 8.73 2.17 -18.27
C TRP A 60 9.79 1.52 -19.12
N ILE A 61 10.98 2.10 -19.11
CA ILE A 61 12.14 1.60 -19.83
C ILE A 61 13.23 1.22 -18.84
N PHE A 62 13.72 -0.01 -18.99
CA PHE A 62 14.95 -0.46 -18.39
C PHE A 62 16.08 -0.34 -19.40
N VAL A 63 17.14 0.36 -19.02
CA VAL A 63 18.35 0.52 -19.83
C VAL A 63 19.46 -0.31 -19.25
N LYS A 64 20.09 -1.09 -20.12
CA LYS A 64 21.34 -1.79 -19.82
C LYS A 64 22.37 -1.48 -20.88
N GLY A 65 23.46 -0.81 -20.50
CA GLY A 65 24.55 -0.44 -21.39
C GLY A 65 25.92 -0.78 -20.83
N LYS A 66 26.93 -0.71 -21.70
CA LYS A 66 28.34 -0.84 -21.35
C LYS A 66 29.16 0.22 -22.07
N VAL A 67 30.13 0.81 -21.37
CA VAL A 67 31.15 1.66 -22.00
C VAL A 67 32.08 0.77 -22.82
N VAL A 68 32.20 1.06 -24.11
CA VAL A 68 33.06 0.30 -25.05
C VAL A 68 34.27 1.09 -25.52
N GLU A 69 34.28 2.42 -25.32
CA GLU A 69 35.38 3.29 -25.74
C GLU A 69 35.50 4.48 -24.79
N ARG A 70 36.74 4.85 -24.47
CA ARG A 70 37.09 5.99 -23.62
C ARG A 70 38.13 6.86 -24.34
N ASP A 71 38.09 8.15 -24.09
CA ASP A 71 39.16 9.05 -24.53
C ASP A 71 40.42 8.95 -23.64
N GLU A 72 41.46 9.69 -24.01
CA GLU A 72 42.75 9.73 -23.32
C GLU A 72 42.63 10.23 -21.86
N THR A 73 41.55 10.93 -21.52
CA THR A 73 41.27 11.42 -20.16
C THR A 73 40.46 10.42 -19.33
N GLY A 74 40.07 9.28 -19.92
CA GLY A 74 39.28 8.24 -19.29
C GLY A 74 37.78 8.46 -19.36
N LEU A 75 37.30 9.52 -20.04
CA LEU A 75 35.87 9.79 -20.18
C LEU A 75 35.23 8.86 -21.22
N PRO A 76 34.02 8.34 -20.96
CA PRO A 76 33.33 7.48 -21.91
C PRO A 76 32.88 8.25 -23.14
N ILE A 77 33.39 7.87 -24.31
CA ILE A 77 33.01 8.46 -25.61
C ILE A 77 32.06 7.57 -26.41
N ARG A 78 31.96 6.28 -26.05
CA ARG A 78 31.02 5.34 -26.70
C ARG A 78 30.42 4.35 -25.71
N ILE A 79 29.09 4.26 -25.73
CA ILE A 79 28.30 3.33 -24.93
C ILE A 79 27.39 2.54 -25.87
N VAL A 80 27.31 1.23 -25.66
CA VAL A 80 26.38 0.35 -26.38
C VAL A 80 25.46 -0.28 -25.35
N GLY A 81 24.15 -0.31 -25.63
CA GLY A 81 23.17 -0.85 -24.70
C GLY A 81 21.81 -1.11 -25.32
N THR A 82 20.93 -1.69 -24.53
CA THR A 82 19.54 -1.99 -24.88
C THR A 82 18.57 -1.18 -24.04
N HIS A 83 17.45 -0.82 -24.64
CA HIS A 83 16.27 -0.30 -23.97
C HIS A 83 15.22 -1.41 -23.99
N THR A 84 14.69 -1.78 -22.84
CA THR A 84 13.67 -2.82 -22.69
C THR A 84 12.41 -2.20 -22.10
N ASN A 85 11.25 -2.39 -22.74
CA ASN A 85 9.99 -1.92 -22.20
C ASN A 85 9.53 -2.89 -21.10
N ILE A 86 9.51 -2.41 -19.86
CA ILE A 86 9.12 -3.18 -18.66
C ILE A 86 7.76 -2.72 -18.11
N THR A 87 6.99 -1.95 -18.87
CA THR A 87 5.68 -1.40 -18.44
C THR A 87 4.72 -2.50 -18.01
N SER A 88 4.66 -3.61 -18.77
CA SER A 88 3.77 -4.73 -18.44
C SER A 88 4.17 -5.43 -17.14
N GLU A 89 5.46 -5.50 -16.83
CA GLU A 89 5.98 -6.07 -15.59
C GLU A 89 5.68 -5.16 -14.40
N LYS A 90 5.97 -3.85 -14.53
CA LYS A 90 5.61 -2.86 -13.51
C LYS A 90 4.11 -2.88 -13.21
N ARG A 91 3.26 -2.97 -14.24
CA ARG A 91 1.80 -3.04 -14.07
C ARG A 91 1.37 -4.32 -13.34
N LYS A 92 1.91 -5.49 -13.70
CA LYS A 92 1.63 -6.75 -13.00
C LYS A 92 2.07 -6.70 -11.54
N THR A 93 3.24 -6.14 -11.25
CA THR A 93 3.73 -5.96 -9.88
C THR A 93 2.81 -5.05 -9.08
N GLN A 94 2.34 -3.96 -9.68
CA GLN A 94 1.38 -3.04 -9.06
C GLN A 94 0.02 -3.72 -8.80
N GLU A 95 -0.54 -4.40 -9.80
CA GLU A 95 -1.80 -5.17 -9.69
C GLU A 95 -1.70 -6.24 -8.57
N LEU A 96 -0.56 -6.94 -8.48
CA LEU A 96 -0.32 -7.93 -7.43
C LEU A 96 -0.25 -7.27 -6.04
N LEU A 97 0.46 -6.15 -5.92
CA LEU A 97 0.56 -5.41 -4.66
C LEU A 97 -0.82 -4.94 -4.18
N GLU A 98 -1.62 -4.37 -5.08
CA GLU A 98 -3.01 -3.95 -4.80
C GLU A 98 -3.88 -5.15 -4.38
N ALA A 99 -3.77 -6.28 -5.08
CA ALA A 99 -4.51 -7.49 -4.73
C ALA A 99 -4.11 -8.04 -3.34
N VAL A 100 -2.82 -8.00 -2.99
CA VAL A 100 -2.32 -8.41 -1.67
C VAL A 100 -2.85 -7.49 -0.59
N LEU A 101 -2.76 -6.17 -0.77
CA LEU A 101 -3.28 -5.19 0.19
C LEU A 101 -4.79 -5.37 0.41
N LYS A 102 -5.57 -5.50 -0.67
CA LYS A 102 -7.02 -5.74 -0.59
C LYS A 102 -7.35 -7.05 0.13
N THR A 103 -6.57 -8.10 -0.14
CA THR A 103 -6.74 -9.40 0.53
C THR A 103 -6.45 -9.29 2.03
N GLU A 104 -5.40 -8.58 2.42
CA GLU A 104 -5.06 -8.35 3.82
C GLU A 104 -6.13 -7.53 4.54
N ASP A 105 -6.63 -6.46 3.93
CA ASP A 105 -7.73 -5.66 4.50
C ASP A 105 -9.02 -6.50 4.66
N THR A 106 -9.34 -7.34 3.69
CA THR A 106 -10.49 -8.25 3.75
C THR A 106 -10.33 -9.27 4.88
N LYS A 107 -9.14 -9.86 5.05
CA LYS A 107 -8.85 -10.78 6.16
C LYS A 107 -8.99 -10.08 7.51
N ARG A 108 -8.41 -8.88 7.66
CA ARG A 108 -8.50 -8.08 8.89
C ARG A 108 -9.95 -7.79 9.27
N SER A 109 -10.75 -7.33 8.30
CA SER A 109 -12.18 -7.11 8.48
C SER A 109 -12.92 -8.38 8.91
N ARG A 110 -12.64 -9.52 8.27
CA ARG A 110 -13.23 -10.81 8.64
C ARG A 110 -12.87 -11.23 10.07
N ILE A 111 -11.60 -11.12 10.47
CA ILE A 111 -11.16 -11.47 11.83
C ILE A 111 -11.83 -10.57 12.86
N SER A 112 -11.88 -9.25 12.61
CA SER A 112 -12.58 -8.30 13.48
C SER A 112 -14.04 -8.72 13.70
N LYS A 113 -14.73 -9.11 12.62
CA LYS A 113 -16.11 -9.61 12.70
C LYS A 113 -16.23 -10.92 13.48
N GLU A 114 -15.35 -11.88 13.26
CA GLU A 114 -15.34 -13.15 14.02
C GLU A 114 -15.10 -12.93 15.52
N ILE A 115 -14.26 -11.96 15.89
CA ILE A 115 -14.05 -11.59 17.30
C ILE A 115 -15.34 -10.99 17.89
N HIS A 116 -15.99 -10.08 17.17
CA HIS A 116 -17.24 -9.47 17.61
C HIS A 116 -18.36 -10.50 17.78
N ASP A 117 -18.55 -11.37 16.79
CA ASP A 117 -19.67 -12.30 16.75
C ASP A 117 -19.44 -13.52 17.65
N GLY A 118 -18.22 -14.05 17.74
CA GLY A 118 -17.94 -15.23 18.55
C GLY A 118 -17.48 -14.89 19.96
N LEU A 119 -16.30 -14.26 20.05
CA LEU A 119 -15.58 -14.11 21.30
C LEU A 119 -16.23 -13.06 22.22
N GLN A 120 -16.55 -11.88 21.68
CA GLN A 120 -17.15 -10.80 22.49
C GLN A 120 -18.54 -11.18 22.99
N GLN A 121 -19.39 -11.81 22.17
CA GLN A 121 -20.71 -12.29 22.61
C GLN A 121 -20.59 -13.28 23.76
N THR A 122 -19.70 -14.27 23.64
CA THR A 122 -19.47 -15.29 24.68
C THR A 122 -18.96 -14.65 25.97
N LEU A 123 -17.99 -13.73 25.87
CA LEU A 123 -17.47 -13.02 27.04
C LEU A 123 -18.52 -12.11 27.68
N THR A 124 -19.40 -11.47 26.91
CA THR A 124 -20.52 -10.69 27.43
C THR A 124 -21.48 -11.56 28.21
N ILE A 125 -21.86 -12.74 27.70
CA ILE A 125 -22.72 -13.69 28.41
C ILE A 125 -22.05 -14.16 29.71
N ALA A 126 -20.76 -14.52 29.66
CA ALA A 126 -19.99 -14.85 30.85
C ALA A 126 -20.01 -13.70 31.87
N SER A 127 -19.78 -12.47 31.40
CA SER A 127 -19.82 -11.27 32.24
C SER A 127 -21.17 -11.09 32.93
N LEU A 128 -22.28 -11.28 32.21
CA LEU A 128 -23.63 -11.18 32.80
C LEU A 128 -23.86 -12.25 33.88
N ASN A 129 -23.47 -13.50 33.63
CA ASN A 129 -23.60 -14.60 34.60
C ASN A 129 -22.78 -14.33 35.87
N PHE A 130 -21.51 -13.96 35.71
CA PHE A 130 -20.64 -13.63 36.84
C PHE A 130 -21.13 -12.37 37.56
N GLN A 131 -21.63 -11.36 36.85
CA GLN A 131 -22.21 -10.17 37.48
C GLN A 131 -23.45 -10.50 38.31
N SER A 132 -24.28 -11.42 37.84
CA SER A 132 -25.42 -11.93 38.62
C SER A 132 -24.93 -12.62 39.89
N PHE A 133 -23.98 -13.54 39.78
CA PHE A 133 -23.41 -14.25 40.94
C PHE A 133 -22.70 -13.30 41.91
N ARG A 134 -22.06 -12.23 41.41
CA ARG A 134 -21.42 -11.21 42.25
C ARG A 134 -22.41 -10.51 43.19
N LYS A 135 -23.70 -10.42 42.83
CA LYS A 135 -24.72 -9.86 43.72
C LYS A 135 -25.05 -10.80 44.90
N GLU A 136 -24.78 -12.08 44.77
CA GLU A 136 -24.97 -13.11 45.81
C GLU A 136 -23.71 -13.33 46.67
N LEU A 137 -22.62 -12.64 46.31
CA LEU A 137 -21.29 -12.82 46.92
C LEU A 137 -21.24 -12.44 48.41
N PHE A 138 -22.25 -11.72 48.94
CA PHE A 138 -22.35 -11.38 50.36
C PHE A 138 -22.35 -12.61 51.28
N ASN A 139 -22.72 -13.79 50.75
CA ASN A 139 -22.72 -15.07 51.46
C ASN A 139 -21.34 -15.76 51.50
N PHE A 140 -20.37 -15.29 50.72
CA PHE A 140 -19.02 -15.86 50.67
C PHE A 140 -18.02 -14.92 51.35
N LYS A 141 -17.12 -15.46 52.17
CA LYS A 141 -16.05 -14.70 52.85
C LYS A 141 -14.68 -15.34 52.65
N GLY A 142 -13.63 -14.51 52.78
CA GLY A 142 -12.23 -14.95 52.71
C GLY A 142 -11.81 -15.36 51.30
N LYS A 143 -11.02 -16.44 51.19
CA LYS A 143 -10.35 -16.85 49.95
C LYS A 143 -11.28 -17.10 48.76
N ALA A 144 -12.53 -17.50 48.98
CA ALA A 144 -13.50 -17.72 47.91
C ALA A 144 -13.89 -16.40 47.22
N GLN A 145 -14.13 -15.35 48.00
CA GLN A 145 -14.44 -14.01 47.53
C GLN A 145 -13.24 -13.41 46.77
N GLU A 146 -12.02 -13.55 47.32
CA GLU A 146 -10.79 -13.07 46.65
C GLU A 146 -10.57 -13.74 45.29
N LYS A 147 -10.76 -15.07 45.21
CA LYS A 147 -10.66 -15.81 43.94
C LYS A 147 -11.70 -15.36 42.93
N PHE A 148 -12.93 -15.12 43.38
CA PHE A 148 -14.00 -14.63 42.51
C PHE A 148 -13.66 -13.24 41.95
N GLU A 149 -13.31 -12.28 42.80
CA GLU A 149 -12.96 -10.91 42.35
C GLU A 149 -11.74 -10.92 41.42
N THR A 150 -10.77 -11.81 41.66
CA THR A 150 -9.63 -12.02 40.75
C THR A 150 -10.08 -12.53 39.38
N GLY A 151 -10.92 -13.57 39.34
CA GLY A 151 -11.47 -14.10 38.08
C GLY A 151 -12.33 -13.10 37.33
N TRP A 152 -13.15 -12.34 38.07
CA TRP A 152 -13.96 -11.24 37.53
C TRP A 152 -13.10 -10.15 36.88
N LYS A 153 -12.02 -9.74 37.55
CA LYS A 153 -11.06 -8.78 37.00
C LYS A 153 -10.45 -9.27 35.69
N TYR A 154 -9.97 -10.51 35.64
CA TYR A 154 -9.40 -11.08 34.41
C TYR A 154 -10.43 -11.16 33.28
N LEU A 155 -11.68 -11.55 33.57
CA LEU A 155 -12.75 -11.57 32.57
C LEU A 155 -13.01 -10.18 31.97
N GLN A 156 -13.08 -9.14 32.81
CA GLN A 156 -13.25 -7.76 32.34
C GLN A 156 -12.05 -7.26 31.52
N SER A 157 -10.83 -7.62 31.94
CA SER A 157 -9.62 -7.34 31.17
C SER A 157 -9.66 -8.01 29.80
N SER A 158 -10.02 -9.29 29.72
CA SER A 158 -10.13 -10.02 28.44
C SER A 158 -11.22 -9.46 27.52
N ILE A 159 -12.35 -9.00 28.05
CA ILE A 159 -13.38 -8.30 27.27
C ILE A 159 -12.81 -7.01 26.66
N THR A 160 -12.09 -6.23 27.47
CA THR A 160 -11.50 -4.97 27.03
C THR A 160 -10.45 -5.21 25.96
N GLU A 161 -9.54 -6.16 26.20
CA GLU A 161 -8.48 -6.53 25.26
C GLU A 161 -9.07 -7.05 23.94
N SER A 162 -10.10 -7.90 23.99
CA SER A 162 -10.81 -8.36 22.81
C SER A 162 -11.42 -7.21 21.99
N ARG A 163 -12.00 -6.20 22.64
CA ARG A 163 -12.53 -5.01 21.95
C ARG A 163 -11.43 -4.21 21.27
N VAL A 164 -10.30 -4.02 21.95
CA VAL A 164 -9.15 -3.33 21.36
C VAL A 164 -8.64 -4.08 20.13
N VAL A 165 -8.46 -5.40 20.22
CA VAL A 165 -8.00 -6.22 19.07
C VAL A 165 -8.99 -6.19 17.91
N ALA A 166 -10.30 -6.27 18.17
CA ALA A 166 -11.30 -6.14 17.13
C ALA A 166 -11.23 -4.76 16.44
N HIS A 167 -11.07 -3.70 17.22
CA HIS A 167 -10.97 -2.32 16.72
C HIS A 167 -9.69 -2.09 15.88
N THR A 168 -8.53 -2.60 16.30
CA THR A 168 -7.26 -2.43 15.56
C THR A 168 -7.22 -3.21 14.24
N LEU A 169 -8.05 -4.25 14.12
CA LEU A 169 -8.23 -5.04 12.90
C LEU A 169 -9.32 -4.47 11.97
N MET A 170 -10.00 -3.39 12.35
CA MET A 170 -10.90 -2.72 11.41
C MET A 170 -10.11 -2.05 10.28
N PRO A 171 -10.71 -1.91 9.07
CA PRO A 171 -10.05 -1.29 7.94
C PRO A 171 -9.46 0.07 8.31
N LYS A 172 -8.23 0.33 7.86
CA LYS A 172 -7.46 1.54 8.21
C LYS A 172 -8.23 2.83 7.89
N ALA A 173 -9.07 2.82 6.86
CA ALA A 173 -9.92 3.96 6.50
C ALA A 173 -10.90 4.38 7.62
N ILE A 174 -11.47 3.42 8.35
CA ILE A 174 -12.40 3.70 9.46
C ILE A 174 -11.63 4.17 10.70
N VAL A 175 -10.41 3.65 10.90
CA VAL A 175 -9.55 3.98 12.04
C VAL A 175 -8.88 5.35 11.88
N ASP A 176 -8.37 5.67 10.68
CA ASP A 176 -7.59 6.88 10.39
C ASP A 176 -8.49 8.09 10.09
N PHE A 177 -9.64 7.87 9.44
CA PHE A 177 -10.52 8.97 9.00
C PHE A 177 -11.89 8.98 9.69
N GLY A 178 -12.25 7.93 10.42
CA GLY A 178 -13.58 7.80 11.04
C GLY A 178 -14.64 7.26 10.08
N ILE A 179 -15.84 7.02 10.61
CA ILE A 179 -16.95 6.42 9.85
C ILE A 179 -17.40 7.32 8.69
N ILE A 180 -17.47 8.64 8.87
CA ILE A 180 -17.98 9.55 7.83
C ILE A 180 -17.11 9.52 6.57
N PRO A 181 -15.79 9.79 6.62
CA PRO A 181 -14.98 9.83 5.42
C PRO A 181 -14.78 8.44 4.78
N ALA A 182 -14.91 7.37 5.57
CA ALA A 182 -14.92 6.01 5.05
C ALA A 182 -16.18 5.75 4.19
N PHE A 183 -17.35 6.19 4.64
CA PHE A 183 -18.59 6.12 3.86
C PHE A 183 -18.60 7.06 2.66
N ASP A 184 -18.05 8.27 2.79
CA ASP A 184 -17.92 9.20 1.65
C ASP A 184 -17.04 8.60 0.54
N ASN A 185 -15.89 8.01 0.90
CA ASN A 185 -15.04 7.31 -0.07
C ASN A 185 -15.76 6.13 -0.72
N LEU A 186 -16.51 5.35 0.07
CA LEU A 186 -17.24 4.21 -0.45
C LEU A 186 -18.34 4.64 -1.44
N ILE A 187 -19.04 5.75 -1.17
CA ILE A 187 -20.00 6.34 -2.09
C ILE A 187 -19.33 6.81 -3.38
N VAL A 188 -18.19 7.49 -3.28
CA VAL A 188 -17.44 7.93 -4.46
C VAL A 188 -17.06 6.75 -5.34
N GLU A 189 -16.58 5.64 -4.76
CA GLU A 189 -16.24 4.44 -5.50
C GLU A 189 -17.48 3.73 -6.09
N MET A 190 -18.60 3.70 -5.36
CA MET A 190 -19.86 3.14 -5.86
C MET A 190 -20.45 3.96 -7.02
N ASP A 191 -20.41 5.30 -6.93
CA ASP A 191 -20.85 6.20 -8.01
C ASP A 191 -19.97 6.07 -9.25
N LYS A 192 -18.65 5.83 -9.09
CA LYS A 192 -17.76 5.51 -10.23
C LYS A 192 -18.10 4.18 -10.89
N ALA A 193 -18.53 3.19 -10.11
CA ALA A 193 -18.86 1.85 -10.59
C ALA A 193 -20.29 1.72 -11.15
N SER A 194 -21.16 2.71 -10.91
CA SER A 194 -22.58 2.66 -11.26
C SER A 194 -22.96 3.84 -12.17
N GLU A 195 -23.33 3.55 -13.42
CA GLU A 195 -23.76 4.59 -14.37
C GLU A 195 -25.22 5.04 -14.17
N THR A 196 -26.05 4.22 -13.52
CA THR A 196 -27.52 4.44 -13.44
C THR A 196 -28.02 4.83 -12.07
N THR A 197 -27.26 4.52 -11.02
CA THR A 197 -27.68 4.71 -9.63
C THR A 197 -26.68 5.61 -8.91
N LYS A 198 -27.18 6.69 -8.33
CA LYS A 198 -26.40 7.66 -7.55
C LYS A 198 -26.65 7.45 -6.07
N TYR A 199 -25.58 7.36 -5.28
CA TYR A 199 -25.66 7.12 -3.84
C TYR A 199 -25.42 8.43 -3.07
N ASN A 200 -26.21 8.68 -2.02
CA ASN A 200 -26.02 9.83 -1.13
C ASN A 200 -26.01 9.34 0.33
N PHE A 201 -25.05 9.82 1.14
CA PHE A 201 -24.96 9.53 2.56
C PHE A 201 -25.31 10.78 3.36
N TYR A 202 -26.16 10.61 4.38
CA TYR A 202 -26.55 11.66 5.30
C TYR A 202 -26.29 11.17 6.72
N HIS A 203 -25.67 12.01 7.55
CA HIS A 203 -25.41 11.71 8.95
C HIS A 203 -25.74 12.91 9.84
N ASN A 204 -25.99 12.63 11.12
CA ASN A 204 -26.26 13.65 12.14
C ASN A 204 -25.24 13.60 13.29
N PHE A 205 -24.00 13.21 12.98
CA PHE A 205 -22.88 13.34 13.90
C PHE A 205 -22.38 14.79 13.89
N ASP A 206 -22.20 15.37 15.07
CA ASP A 206 -21.50 16.63 15.26
C ASP A 206 -20.00 16.39 14.99
N VAL A 207 -19.42 17.10 14.01
CA VAL A 207 -18.01 16.98 13.60
C VAL A 207 -17.10 17.78 14.52
#